data_AF-A0A2K0TMC1-F1
#
_entry.id   AF-A0A2K0TMC1-F1
#
_cell.length_a   1.000
_cell.length_b   1.000
_cell.length_c   1.000
_cell.angle_alpha   90.00
_cell.angle_beta   90.00
_cell.angle_gamma   90.00
#
_symmetry.space_group_name_H-M   'P 1'
#
loop_
_entity.id
_entity.type
_entity.pdbx_description
1 polymer ?
#
loop_
_entity_poly.entity_id
_entity_poly.type
_entity_poly.pdbx_seq_one_letter_code
_entity_poly.pdbx_strand_id
1 'polypeptide(L)'
;MQFTTAIFTTLALALSARADSRFCYPIPGQPETIPQNILDLDVSIKLNWAANLCSQLVFPSPTDQGNGIQIATTALTDGILGDDGKLYGLEVGLHAIRTEDLCNVNANALLGDGACPEGGLLTLSTPFEQWSYITALN
;
A
#
# COMPACT_ATOMS: atom_id res chain seq x y z
N MET A 1 -18.24 32.88 39.30
CA MET A 1 -17.78 31.48 39.12
C MET A 1 -17.04 31.44 37.78
N GLN A 2 -15.70 31.44 37.81
CA GLN A 2 -14.88 31.31 36.59
C GLN A 2 -14.73 29.83 36.28
N PHE A 3 -15.27 29.38 35.15
CA PHE A 3 -14.99 28.07 34.58
C PHE A 3 -13.72 28.19 33.73
N THR A 4 -12.61 27.70 34.28
CA THR A 4 -11.38 27.46 33.53
C THR A 4 -11.59 26.19 32.71
N THR A 5 -11.89 26.36 31.42
CA THR A 5 -11.91 25.26 30.45
C THR A 5 -10.47 24.81 30.21
N ALA A 6 -10.10 23.66 30.79
CA ALA A 6 -8.84 22.99 30.49
C ALA A 6 -8.93 22.39 29.08
N ILE A 7 -8.09 22.88 28.16
CA ILE A 7 -7.90 22.27 26.86
C ILE A 7 -7.07 21.01 27.08
N PHE A 8 -7.71 19.85 27.04
CA PHE A 8 -7.01 18.58 26.91
C PHE A 8 -6.55 18.45 25.45
N THR A 9 -5.34 18.93 25.17
CA THR A 9 -4.60 18.51 23.98
C THR A 9 -4.30 17.02 24.13
N THR A 10 -5.18 16.18 23.59
CA THR A 10 -4.87 14.77 23.36
C THR A 10 -3.76 14.72 22.32
N LEU A 11 -2.53 14.64 22.81
CA LEU A 11 -1.36 14.28 22.04
C LEU A 11 -1.62 12.86 21.53
N ALA A 12 -2.15 12.75 20.32
CA ALA A 12 -2.27 11.49 19.61
C ALA A 12 -0.84 10.96 19.45
N LEU A 13 -0.45 10.03 20.32
CA LEU A 13 0.71 9.20 20.12
C LEU A 13 0.45 8.41 18.85
N ALA A 14 0.89 8.96 17.71
CA ALA A 14 1.12 8.20 16.52
C ALA A 14 2.20 7.17 16.88
N LEU A 15 1.78 6.03 17.42
CA LEU A 15 2.57 4.81 17.40
C LEU A 15 2.85 4.57 15.92
N SER A 16 4.01 5.00 15.47
CA SER A 16 4.58 4.52 14.23
C SER A 16 4.76 3.03 14.46
N ALA A 17 3.81 2.23 13.97
CA ALA A 17 4.04 0.82 13.73
C ALA A 17 5.24 0.79 12.77
N ARG A 18 6.44 0.62 13.33
CA ARG A 18 7.64 0.46 12.53
C ARG A 18 7.47 -0.88 11.85
N ALA A 19 7.41 -0.87 10.52
CA ALA A 19 7.61 -2.09 9.75
C ALA A 19 8.90 -2.76 10.25
N ASP A 20 8.83 -4.06 10.53
CA ASP A 20 10.02 -4.84 10.89
C ASP A 20 10.98 -4.93 9.71
N SER A 21 10.44 -4.92 8.47
CA SER A 21 11.24 -4.73 7.27
C SER A 21 10.44 -4.13 6.11
N ARG A 22 11.14 -3.40 5.23
CA ARG A 22 10.62 -2.89 3.95
C ARG A 22 11.57 -3.28 2.84
N PHE A 23 11.07 -3.99 1.83
CA PHE A 23 11.82 -4.38 0.64
C PHE A 23 11.24 -3.66 -0.58
N CYS A 24 12.04 -2.85 -1.26
CA CYS A 24 11.62 -2.10 -2.44
C CYS A 24 12.05 -2.78 -3.72
N TYR A 25 11.22 -2.64 -4.76
CA TYR A 25 11.51 -3.08 -6.12
C TYR A 25 11.72 -1.87 -7.06
N PRO A 26 12.58 -2.03 -8.10
CA PRO A 26 13.41 -3.22 -8.34
C PRO A 26 14.49 -3.36 -7.27
N ILE A 27 14.91 -4.60 -7.00
CA ILE A 27 16.01 -4.86 -6.07
C ILE A 27 17.26 -4.14 -6.62
N PRO A 28 18.05 -3.41 -5.81
CA PRO A 28 19.23 -2.70 -6.29
C PRO A 28 20.14 -3.59 -7.15
N GLY A 29 20.43 -3.13 -8.38
CA GLY A 29 21.21 -3.88 -9.37
C GLY A 29 20.40 -4.77 -10.31
N GLN A 30 19.07 -4.86 -10.15
CA GLN A 30 18.16 -5.39 -11.17
C GLN A 30 17.69 -4.27 -12.10
N PRO A 31 17.46 -4.57 -13.40
CA PRO A 31 16.88 -3.60 -14.30
C PRO A 31 15.44 -3.27 -13.89
N GLU A 32 15.03 -2.03 -14.11
CA GLU A 32 13.62 -1.65 -14.05
C GLU A 32 12.85 -2.40 -15.14
N THR A 33 11.70 -2.93 -14.76
CA THR A 33 10.81 -3.67 -15.67
C THR A 33 9.56 -2.86 -16.04
N ILE A 34 9.37 -1.74 -15.35
CA ILE A 34 8.28 -0.80 -15.53
C ILE A 34 8.78 0.43 -16.31
N PRO A 35 8.08 0.87 -17.38
CA PRO A 35 8.42 2.09 -18.10
C PRO A 35 8.46 3.33 -17.20
N GLN A 36 9.39 4.24 -17.47
CA GLN A 36 9.58 5.48 -16.69
C GLN A 36 8.31 6.34 -16.63
N ASN A 37 7.54 6.43 -17.71
CA ASN A 37 6.27 7.18 -17.70
C ASN A 37 5.21 6.62 -16.73
N ILE A 38 5.33 5.34 -16.35
CA ILE A 38 4.51 4.71 -15.31
C ILE A 38 5.12 4.93 -13.92
N LEU A 39 6.44 4.87 -13.81
CA LEU A 39 7.15 5.18 -12.55
C LEU A 39 6.97 6.64 -12.13
N ASP A 40 6.88 7.56 -13.08
CA ASP A 40 6.69 8.99 -12.88
C ASP A 40 5.22 9.40 -12.67
N LEU A 41 4.29 8.44 -12.64
CA LEU A 41 2.90 8.74 -12.30
C LEU A 41 2.81 9.43 -10.95
N ASP A 42 1.94 10.45 -10.88
CA ASP A 42 1.70 11.18 -9.65
C ASP A 42 1.35 10.22 -8.52
N VAL A 43 1.92 10.45 -7.34
CA VAL A 43 1.73 9.60 -6.17
C VAL A 43 0.25 9.42 -5.86
N SER A 44 -0.59 10.44 -6.05
CA SER A 44 -2.04 10.33 -5.83
C SER A 44 -2.70 9.29 -6.72
N ILE A 45 -2.23 9.08 -7.95
CA ILE A 45 -2.75 8.04 -8.85
C ILE A 45 -2.45 6.66 -8.25
N LYS A 46 -1.20 6.43 -7.84
CA LYS A 46 -0.77 5.15 -7.24
C LYS A 46 -1.51 4.87 -5.94
N LEU A 47 -1.70 5.89 -5.10
CA LEU A 47 -2.45 5.77 -3.85
C LEU A 47 -3.95 5.59 -4.08
N ASN A 48 -4.52 6.18 -5.14
CA ASN A 48 -5.91 5.95 -5.52
C ASN A 48 -6.14 4.51 -5.99
N TRP A 49 -5.22 3.94 -6.76
CA TRP A 49 -5.25 2.50 -7.07
C TRP A 49 -5.22 1.68 -5.78
N ALA A 50 -4.29 1.96 -4.88
CA ALA A 50 -4.18 1.25 -3.61
C ALA A 50 -5.46 1.35 -2.77
N ALA A 51 -6.04 2.55 -2.62
CA ALA A 51 -7.27 2.77 -1.88
C ALA A 51 -8.45 2.00 -2.48
N ASN A 52 -8.58 2.01 -3.81
CA ASN A 52 -9.61 1.24 -4.49
C ASN A 52 -9.44 -0.27 -4.20
N LEU A 53 -8.22 -0.80 -4.34
CA LEU A 53 -7.95 -2.23 -4.08
C LEU A 53 -8.13 -2.61 -2.61
N CYS A 54 -7.67 -1.78 -1.67
CA CYS A 54 -7.88 -2.00 -0.24
C CYS A 54 -9.38 -2.07 0.11
N SER A 55 -10.23 -1.25 -0.52
CA SER A 55 -11.69 -1.29 -0.30
C SER A 55 -12.39 -2.54 -0.85
N GLN A 56 -11.73 -3.29 -1.75
CA GLN A 56 -12.26 -4.51 -2.35
C GLN A 56 -11.86 -5.78 -1.58
N LEU A 57 -10.89 -5.68 -0.67
CA LEU A 57 -10.35 -6.81 0.08
C LEU A 57 -11.19 -7.12 1.32
N VAL A 58 -11.19 -8.38 1.76
CA VAL A 58 -11.97 -8.83 2.92
C VAL A 58 -11.08 -8.95 4.13
N PHE A 59 -11.26 -8.08 5.11
CA PHE A 59 -10.39 -8.07 6.29
C PHE A 59 -10.85 -9.10 7.35
N PRO A 60 -9.95 -9.97 7.86
CA PRO A 60 -10.27 -10.93 8.91
C PRO A 60 -10.73 -10.24 10.18
N SER A 61 -11.73 -10.82 10.85
CA SER A 61 -12.08 -10.39 12.20
C SER A 61 -10.96 -10.75 13.18
N PRO A 62 -10.90 -10.12 14.37
CA PRO A 62 -9.89 -10.45 15.39
C PRO A 62 -9.90 -11.92 15.83
N THR A 63 -11.01 -12.63 15.60
CA THR A 63 -11.22 -14.04 15.93
C THR A 63 -10.90 -14.99 14.78
N ASP A 64 -10.73 -14.48 13.56
CA ASP A 64 -10.34 -15.28 12.40
C ASP A 64 -8.82 -15.45 12.40
N GLN A 65 -8.36 -16.63 12.86
CA GLN A 65 -6.93 -16.95 12.94
C GLN A 65 -6.29 -17.31 11.58
N GLY A 66 -7.01 -17.14 10.48
CA GLY A 66 -6.51 -17.55 9.18
C GLY A 66 -7.34 -16.98 8.05
N ASN A 67 -7.04 -15.73 7.67
CA ASN A 67 -7.23 -15.37 6.28
C ASN A 67 -5.89 -15.65 5.59
N GLY A 68 -5.94 -16.56 4.62
CA GLY A 68 -4.83 -16.76 3.70
C GLY A 68 -4.48 -15.48 2.96
N ILE A 69 -3.46 -15.58 2.13
CA ILE A 69 -3.04 -14.48 1.27
C ILE A 69 -4.23 -14.03 0.40
N GLN A 70 -4.55 -12.74 0.46
CA GLN A 70 -5.50 -12.10 -0.46
C GLN A 70 -4.76 -11.18 -1.41
N ILE A 71 -5.20 -11.13 -2.66
CA ILE A 71 -4.61 -10.30 -3.71
C ILE A 71 -5.75 -9.63 -4.46
N ALA A 72 -5.59 -8.34 -4.71
CA ALA A 72 -6.44 -7.55 -5.58
C ALA A 72 -5.56 -6.83 -6.61
N THR A 73 -6.05 -6.72 -7.83
CA THR A 73 -5.32 -6.11 -8.95
C THR A 73 -6.21 -5.08 -9.62
N THR A 74 -5.64 -3.95 -10.04
CA THR A 74 -6.34 -2.89 -10.76
C THR A 74 -7.05 -3.46 -11.98
N ALA A 75 -8.31 -3.07 -12.18
CA ALA A 75 -9.08 -3.49 -13.34
C ALA A 75 -8.48 -2.94 -14.64
N LEU A 76 -8.63 -3.68 -15.74
CA LEU A 76 -8.16 -3.25 -17.07
C LEU A 76 -8.74 -1.90 -17.52
N THR A 77 -9.91 -1.48 -17.01
CA THR A 77 -10.50 -0.19 -17.36
C THR A 77 -9.82 0.99 -16.65
N ASP A 78 -9.12 0.71 -15.54
CA ASP A 78 -8.54 1.72 -14.65
C ASP A 78 -7.01 1.78 -14.78
N GLY A 79 -6.44 0.95 -15.66
CA GLY A 79 -5.02 0.93 -15.95
C GLY A 79 -4.57 2.08 -16.84
N ILE A 80 -3.26 2.34 -16.85
CA ILE A 80 -2.62 3.42 -17.61
C ILE A 80 -1.63 2.83 -18.61
N LEU A 81 -1.66 3.32 -19.85
CA LEU A 81 -0.80 2.84 -20.93
C LEU A 81 0.65 3.29 -20.72
N GLY A 82 1.58 2.34 -20.68
CA GLY A 82 3.02 2.57 -20.65
C GLY A 82 3.59 2.79 -22.05
N ASP A 83 4.79 3.37 -22.13
CA ASP A 83 5.47 3.64 -23.41
C ASP A 83 5.87 2.36 -24.18
N ASP A 84 5.90 1.22 -23.49
CA ASP A 84 6.13 -0.10 -24.07
C ASP A 84 4.86 -0.75 -24.64
N GLY A 85 3.72 -0.04 -24.58
CA GLY A 85 2.43 -0.48 -25.12
C GLY A 85 1.61 -1.39 -24.19
N LYS A 86 2.08 -1.66 -22.97
CA LYS A 86 1.31 -2.42 -21.98
C LYS A 86 0.46 -1.50 -21.10
N LEU A 87 -0.62 -2.04 -20.58
CA LEU A 87 -1.45 -1.37 -19.61
C LEU A 87 -0.94 -1.71 -18.21
N TYR A 88 -0.68 -0.69 -17.39
CA TYR A 88 -0.18 -0.85 -16.04
C TYR A 88 -1.22 -0.48 -15.00
N GLY A 89 -1.14 -1.15 -13.85
CA GLY A 89 -1.90 -0.83 -12.67
C GLY A 89 -1.15 -1.27 -11.43
N LEU A 90 -1.88 -1.47 -10.34
CA LEU A 90 -1.35 -1.92 -9.07
C LEU A 90 -1.86 -3.32 -8.75
N GLU A 91 -1.00 -4.13 -8.15
CA GLU A 91 -1.40 -5.32 -7.39
C GLU A 91 -1.14 -5.05 -5.92
N VAL A 92 -2.15 -5.27 -5.07
CA VAL A 92 -2.03 -5.23 -3.62
C VAL A 92 -2.34 -6.62 -3.10
N GLY A 93 -1.51 -7.12 -2.20
CA GLY A 93 -1.91 -8.29 -1.44
C GLY A 93 -1.49 -8.24 0.01
N LEU A 94 -2.24 -8.99 0.79
CA LEU A 94 -2.30 -8.89 2.24
C LEU A 94 -2.22 -10.27 2.86
N HIS A 95 -1.47 -10.36 3.94
CA HIS A 95 -1.48 -11.47 4.86
C HIS A 95 -1.73 -10.95 6.28
N ALA A 96 -2.79 -11.44 6.90
CA ALA A 96 -3.24 -11.09 8.25
C ALA A 96 -3.56 -9.60 8.52
N ILE A 97 -3.42 -8.68 7.57
CA ILE A 97 -3.84 -7.27 7.71
C ILE A 97 -5.35 -7.22 7.98
N ARG A 98 -5.75 -6.45 9.01
CA ARG A 98 -7.10 -6.54 9.62
C ARG A 98 -8.02 -5.36 9.32
N THR A 99 -7.53 -4.30 8.71
CA THR A 99 -8.35 -3.12 8.41
C THR A 99 -7.94 -2.49 7.09
N GLU A 100 -8.92 -1.88 6.43
CA GLU A 100 -8.71 -1.06 5.25
C GLU A 100 -7.77 0.12 5.55
N ASP A 101 -7.93 0.77 6.70
CA ASP A 101 -7.04 1.85 7.13
C ASP A 101 -5.57 1.41 7.21
N LEU A 102 -5.30 0.21 7.75
CA LEU A 102 -3.93 -0.31 7.82
C LEU A 102 -3.41 -0.66 6.43
N CYS A 103 -4.26 -1.19 5.56
CA CYS A 103 -3.94 -1.43 4.15
C CYS A 103 -3.50 -0.14 3.45
N ASN A 104 -4.26 0.94 3.63
CA ASN A 104 -3.98 2.25 3.04
C ASN A 104 -2.70 2.88 3.60
N VAL A 105 -2.48 2.81 4.92
CA VAL A 105 -1.27 3.33 5.57
C VAL A 105 -0.02 2.60 5.04
N ASN A 106 -0.08 1.27 4.95
CA ASN A 106 1.03 0.46 4.45
C ASN A 106 1.28 0.70 2.96
N ALA A 107 0.23 0.84 2.14
CA ALA A 107 0.37 1.15 0.73
C ALA A 107 1.03 2.52 0.53
N ASN A 108 0.67 3.51 1.35
CA ASN A 108 1.34 4.81 1.34
C ASN A 108 2.83 4.70 1.72
N ALA A 109 3.19 3.83 2.68
CA ALA A 109 4.59 3.60 3.01
C ALA A 109 5.41 2.93 1.88
N LEU A 110 4.73 2.27 0.93
CA LEU A 110 5.34 1.57 -0.21
C LEU A 110 5.30 2.39 -1.51
N LEU A 111 4.28 3.19 -1.74
CA LEU A 111 4.01 3.91 -3.00
C LEU A 111 4.02 5.43 -2.88
N GLY A 112 4.16 5.95 -1.65
CA GLY A 112 4.19 7.38 -1.35
C GLY A 112 5.44 8.09 -1.87
N ASP A 113 5.54 9.38 -1.56
CA ASP A 113 6.70 10.18 -1.95
C ASP A 113 8.00 9.65 -1.33
N GLY A 114 9.04 9.51 -2.15
CA GLY A 114 10.32 8.89 -1.77
C GLY A 114 10.22 7.42 -1.31
N ALA A 115 9.13 6.72 -1.63
CA ALA A 115 8.95 5.31 -1.32
C ALA A 115 9.58 4.39 -2.39
N CYS A 116 9.04 3.18 -2.55
CA CYS A 116 9.60 2.20 -3.47
C CYS A 116 9.15 2.49 -4.92
N PRO A 117 10.07 2.61 -5.91
CA PRO A 117 9.74 3.01 -7.27
C PRO A 117 8.66 2.16 -7.95
N GLU A 118 8.84 0.83 -7.95
CA GLU A 118 7.91 -0.15 -8.50
C GLU A 118 6.96 -0.72 -7.43
N GLY A 119 7.04 -0.20 -6.21
CA GLY A 119 6.40 -0.78 -5.03
C GLY A 119 7.28 -1.75 -4.27
N GLY A 120 6.70 -2.50 -3.34
CA GLY A 120 7.47 -3.24 -2.34
C GLY A 120 6.68 -4.21 -1.48
N LEU A 121 7.42 -4.85 -0.57
CA LEU A 121 6.91 -5.69 0.50
C LEU A 121 7.18 -4.99 1.83
N LEU A 122 6.16 -4.95 2.68
CA LEU A 122 6.21 -4.48 4.05
C LEU A 122 5.89 -5.64 4.98
N THR A 123 6.86 -6.07 5.78
CA THR A 123 6.64 -7.06 6.84
C THR A 123 6.53 -6.34 8.18
N LEU A 124 5.48 -6.65 8.93
CA LEU A 124 5.19 -6.17 10.28
C LEU A 124 5.31 -7.35 11.25
N SER A 125 5.07 -7.11 12.54
CA SER A 125 5.31 -8.10 13.59
C SER A 125 4.52 -9.35 13.27
N THR A 126 5.20 -10.44 12.90
CA THR A 126 4.63 -11.59 12.18
C THR A 126 3.29 -12.04 12.79
N PRO A 127 2.27 -12.36 11.96
CA PRO A 127 2.31 -12.72 10.53
C PRO A 127 1.86 -11.60 9.55
N PHE A 128 1.88 -10.33 9.94
CA PHE A 128 1.35 -9.24 9.12
C PHE A 128 2.28 -8.89 7.95
N GLU A 129 1.81 -9.06 6.72
CA GLU A 129 2.56 -8.68 5.51
C GLU A 129 1.64 -7.96 4.52
N GLN A 130 2.20 -7.01 3.81
CA GLN A 130 1.54 -6.37 2.68
C GLN A 130 2.52 -6.11 1.56
N TRP A 131 2.10 -6.46 0.34
CA TRP A 131 2.80 -6.07 -0.86
C TRP A 131 1.94 -5.13 -1.70
N SER A 132 2.62 -4.24 -2.41
CA SER A 132 2.00 -3.33 -3.36
C SER A 132 2.98 -3.15 -4.50
N TYR A 133 2.65 -3.64 -5.70
CA TYR A 133 3.54 -3.62 -6.87
C TYR A 133 2.85 -3.00 -8.07
N ILE A 134 3.58 -2.16 -8.80
CA ILE A 134 3.16 -1.76 -10.14
C ILE A 134 3.34 -2.97 -11.06
N THR A 135 2.30 -3.34 -11.79
CA THR A 135 2.30 -4.53 -12.65
C THR A 135 1.61 -4.27 -13.98
N ALA A 136 2.02 -5.01 -15.01
CA ALA A 136 1.33 -5.03 -16.29
C ALA A 136 0.04 -5.87 -16.17
N LEU A 137 -1.04 -5.38 -16.77
CA LEU A 137 -2.37 -5.97 -16.71
C LEU A 137 -2.71 -6.82 -17.95
N ASN A 138 -1.94 -6.71 -19.04
CA ASN A 138 -2.16 -7.39 -20.31
C ASN A 138 -0.89 -7.90 -21.00
#